data_AF-A0A933GIQ6-F1
#
_entry.id   AF-A0A933GIQ6-F1
#
_cell.length_a   1.000
_cell.length_b   1.000
_cell.length_c   1.000
_cell.angle_alpha   90.00
_cell.angle_beta   90.00
_cell.angle_gamma   90.00
#
_symmetry.space_group_name_H-M   'P 1'
#
loop_
_entity.id
_entity.type
_entity.pdbx_description
1 polymer ?
#
loop_
_entity_poly.entity_id
_entity_poly.type
_entity_poly.pdbx_seq_one_letter_code
_entity_poly.pdbx_strand_id
1 'polypeptide(L)'
;MIVVEVYGKRDCCLCDEAKAVLLRVRREIPFDLREIDIESTPGLHEDYKERIPLILINGRPAFKFRVDVEALRRRLTREQARVSEGEIDAIVE
;
A
#
# COMPACT_ATOMS: atom_id res chain seq x y z
N MET A 1 -13.02 4.50 -3.93
CA MET A 1 -11.88 5.30 -3.42
C MET A 1 -10.68 4.38 -3.26
N ILE A 2 -9.47 4.82 -3.62
CA ILE A 2 -8.27 3.97 -3.50
C ILE A 2 -7.79 3.98 -2.04
N VAL A 3 -7.56 2.79 -1.49
CA VAL A 3 -6.99 2.59 -0.15
C VAL A 3 -5.59 2.04 -0.29
N VAL A 4 -4.62 2.64 0.41
CA VAL A 4 -3.23 2.21 0.45
C VAL A 4 -2.84 1.91 1.88
N GLU A 5 -2.41 0.69 2.14
CA GLU A 5 -2.12 0.16 3.46
C GLU A 5 -0.62 -0.14 3.58
N VAL A 6 0.02 0.38 4.62
CA VAL A 6 1.44 0.17 4.92
C VAL A 6 1.55 -0.73 6.14
N TYR A 7 1.94 -1.97 5.91
CA TYR A 7 2.24 -2.92 6.95
C TYR A 7 3.71 -2.78 7.32
N GLY A 8 3.95 -2.39 8.57
CA GLY A 8 5.27 -2.12 9.10
C GLY A 8 5.31 -2.34 10.59
N LYS A 9 6.45 -2.00 11.18
CA LYS A 9 6.65 -1.99 12.62
C LYS A 9 7.16 -0.63 13.07
N ARG A 10 7.14 -0.39 14.38
CA ARG A 10 7.75 0.81 14.97
C ARG A 10 9.28 0.81 14.74
N ASP A 11 9.86 2.01 14.68
CA ASP A 11 11.30 2.22 14.49
C ASP A 11 11.89 1.46 13.29
N CYS A 12 11.32 1.67 12.10
CA CYS A 12 11.80 1.04 10.87
C CYS A 12 12.06 2.07 9.77
N CYS A 13 13.34 2.37 9.52
CA CYS A 13 13.75 3.36 8.52
C CYS A 13 13.18 3.08 7.12
N LEU A 14 13.09 1.81 6.72
CA LEU A 14 12.50 1.43 5.43
C LEU A 14 11.00 1.78 5.36
N CYS A 15 10.28 1.65 6.47
CA CYS A 15 8.87 2.04 6.55
C CYS A 15 8.73 3.56 6.40
N ASP A 16 9.63 4.33 7.03
CA ASP A 16 9.63 5.80 6.90
C ASP A 16 9.94 6.25 5.47
N GLU A 17 10.90 5.62 4.79
CA GLU A 17 11.21 5.87 3.38
C GLU A 17 10.01 5.57 2.48
N ALA A 18 9.36 4.41 2.68
CA ALA A 18 8.16 4.03 1.94
C ALA A 18 7.01 5.02 2.15
N LYS A 19 6.79 5.47 3.39
CA LYS A 19 5.78 6.49 3.73
C LYS A 19 6.09 7.83 3.08
N ALA A 20 7.35 8.27 3.07
CA ALA A 20 7.74 9.51 2.43
C ALA A 20 7.42 9.50 0.92
N VAL A 21 7.69 8.38 0.25
CA VAL A 21 7.32 8.17 -1.16
C VAL A 21 5.81 8.21 -1.35
N LEU A 22 5.05 7.50 -0.51
CA LEU A 22 3.58 7.47 -0.56
C LEU A 22 2.99 8.86 -0.37
N LEU A 23 3.43 9.60 0.65
CA LEU A 23 2.98 10.97 0.92
C LEU A 23 3.30 11.92 -0.23
N ARG A 24 4.46 11.77 -0.87
CA ARG A 24 4.81 12.57 -2.06
C ARG A 24 3.84 12.33 -3.20
N VAL A 25 3.56 11.08 -3.53
CA VAL A 25 2.62 10.71 -4.60
C VAL A 25 1.18 11.05 -4.25
N ARG A 26 0.80 11.00 -2.97
CA ARG A 26 -0.55 11.37 -2.48
C ARG A 26 -0.93 12.80 -2.82
N ARG A 27 0.05 13.70 -2.97
CA ARG A 27 -0.17 15.10 -3.39
C ARG A 27 -0.59 15.22 -4.85
N GLU A 28 -0.26 14.24 -5.68
CA GLU A 28 -0.59 14.19 -7.10
C GLU A 28 -1.82 13.31 -7.35
N ILE A 29 -1.90 12.19 -6.66
CA ILE A 29 -2.97 11.19 -6.78
C ILE A 29 -3.59 10.98 -5.40
N PRO A 30 -4.80 11.48 -5.13
CA PRO A 30 -5.43 11.34 -3.81
C PRO A 30 -5.83 9.87 -3.54
N PHE A 31 -5.43 9.37 -2.37
CA PHE A 31 -5.82 8.08 -1.83
C PHE A 31 -5.90 8.13 -0.29
N ASP A 32 -6.55 7.13 0.29
CA ASP A 32 -6.57 6.92 1.74
C ASP A 32 -5.32 6.13 2.17
N LEU A 33 -4.53 6.67 3.10
CA LEU A 33 -3.30 6.03 3.59
C LEU A 33 -3.54 5.50 4.99
N ARG A 34 -3.37 4.19 5.17
CA ARG A 34 -3.53 3.49 6.44
C ARG A 34 -2.22 2.85 6.85
N GLU A 35 -1.88 2.98 8.13
CA GLU A 35 -0.68 2.39 8.70
C GLU A 35 -1.09 1.25 9.63
N ILE A 36 -0.53 0.06 9.40
CA ILE A 36 -0.84 -1.15 10.17
C ILE A 36 0.44 -1.61 10.83
N ASP A 37 0.44 -1.60 12.16
CA ASP A 37 1.51 -2.14 12.97
C ASP A 37 1.37 -3.66 13.08
N ILE A 38 2.34 -4.37 12.53
CA ILE A 38 2.33 -5.84 12.54
C ILE A 38 2.67 -6.41 13.92
N GLU A 39 3.36 -5.64 14.78
CA GLU A 39 3.74 -6.09 16.13
C GLU A 39 2.53 -6.09 17.09
N SER A 40 1.62 -5.13 16.93
CA SER A 40 0.40 -5.00 17.75
C SER A 40 -0.75 -5.86 17.24
N THR A 41 -0.64 -6.45 16.04
CA THR A 41 -1.71 -7.24 15.43
C THR A 41 -1.38 -8.74 15.47
N PRO A 42 -2.17 -9.57 16.19
CA PRO A 42 -1.91 -11.00 16.27
C PRO A 42 -1.99 -11.65 14.88
N GLY A 43 -1.02 -12.54 14.59
CA GLY A 43 -0.90 -13.24 13.30
C GLY A 43 -0.07 -12.47 12.26
N LEU A 44 -0.20 -11.14 12.17
CA LEU A 44 0.51 -10.36 11.15
C LEU A 44 2.02 -10.33 11.32
N HIS A 45 2.50 -10.35 12.57
CA HIS A 45 3.94 -10.38 12.83
C HIS A 45 4.58 -11.62 12.20
N GLU A 46 4.01 -12.80 12.40
CA GLU A 46 4.55 -14.07 11.88
C GLU A 46 4.55 -14.09 10.35
N ASP A 47 3.46 -13.63 9.72
CA ASP A 47 3.28 -13.62 8.27
C ASP A 47 4.14 -12.58 7.53
N TYR A 48 4.37 -11.41 8.14
CA TYR A 48 4.93 -10.25 7.44
C TYR A 48 6.24 -9.69 7.97
N LYS A 49 6.75 -10.14 9.13
CA LYS A 49 8.04 -9.64 9.71
C LYS A 49 9.22 -9.64 8.73
N GLU A 50 9.27 -10.60 7.80
CA GLU A 50 10.34 -10.72 6.79
C GLU A 50 10.06 -9.96 5.48
N ARG A 51 8.93 -9.26 5.39
CA ARG A 51 8.43 -8.62 4.17
C ARG A 51 8.12 -7.14 4.35
N ILE A 52 8.32 -6.59 5.56
CA ILE A 52 8.11 -5.17 5.84
C ILE A 52 9.20 -4.28 5.20
N PRO A 53 8.86 -3.05 4.79
CA PRO A 53 7.49 -2.53 4.62
C PRO A 53 6.75 -3.27 3.50
N LEU A 54 5.52 -3.70 3.78
CA LEU A 54 4.63 -4.33 2.79
C LEU A 54 3.48 -3.37 2.48
N ILE A 55 3.32 -3.02 1.22
CA ILE A 55 2.31 -2.06 0.76
C ILE A 55 1.21 -2.79 0.03
N LEU A 56 -0.03 -2.62 0.49
CA LEU A 56 -1.23 -3.10 -0.18
C LEU A 56 -1.96 -1.92 -0.82
N ILE A 57 -2.52 -2.13 -2.01
CA ILE A 57 -3.38 -1.16 -2.69
C ILE A 57 -4.72 -1.86 -2.95
N ASN A 58 -5.79 -1.33 -2.39
CA ASN A 58 -7.12 -1.93 -2.40
C ASN A 58 -7.07 -3.39 -1.91
N GLY A 59 -6.39 -3.64 -0.78
CA GLY A 59 -6.21 -4.99 -0.21
C GLY A 59 -5.27 -5.92 -0.97
N ARG A 60 -4.67 -5.49 -2.10
CA ARG A 60 -3.78 -6.31 -2.92
C ARG A 60 -2.31 -5.93 -2.72
N PRO A 61 -1.40 -6.88 -2.42
CA PRO A 61 0.03 -6.60 -2.30
C PRO A 61 0.59 -5.95 -3.57
N ALA A 62 1.23 -4.81 -3.43
CA ALA A 62 1.76 -4.02 -4.53
C ALA A 62 3.29 -3.85 -4.45
N PHE A 63 3.82 -3.58 -3.25
CA PHE A 63 5.25 -3.36 -3.03
C PHE A 63 5.72 -4.02 -1.74
N LYS A 64 7.00 -4.39 -1.70
CA LYS A 64 7.68 -4.86 -0.48
C LYS A 64 9.11 -4.31 -0.46
N PHE A 65 9.66 -4.07 0.73
CA PHE A 65 11.02 -3.56 1.01
C PHE A 65 11.31 -2.13 0.53
N ARG A 66 11.05 -1.82 -0.74
CA ARG A 66 11.24 -0.51 -1.34
C ARG A 66 10.04 -0.13 -2.19
N VAL A 67 9.72 1.16 -2.20
CA VAL A 67 8.67 1.73 -3.02
C VAL A 67 9.32 2.69 -4.00
N ASP A 68 9.26 2.35 -5.28
CA ASP A 68 9.67 3.26 -6.34
C ASP A 68 8.54 4.25 -6.65
N VAL A 69 8.88 5.54 -6.76
CA VAL A 69 7.91 6.63 -6.94
C VAL A 69 7.17 6.49 -8.27
N GLU A 70 7.86 6.16 -9.36
CA GLU A 70 7.26 6.06 -10.69
C GLU A 70 6.40 4.80 -10.82
N ALA A 71 6.87 3.68 -10.29
CA ALA A 71 6.11 2.44 -10.24
C ALA A 71 4.82 2.60 -9.42
N LEU A 72 4.91 3.28 -8.27
CA LEU A 72 3.75 3.60 -7.43
C LEU A 72 2.75 4.48 -8.18
N ARG A 73 3.19 5.57 -8.81
CA ARG A 73 2.32 6.43 -9.62
C ARG A 73 1.61 5.64 -10.70
N ARG A 74 2.35 4.87 -11.51
CA ARG A 74 1.78 4.06 -12.59
C ARG A 74 0.76 3.03 -12.07
N ARG A 75 0.99 2.44 -10.89
CA ARG A 75 0.04 1.52 -10.27
C ARG A 75 -1.22 2.26 -9.84
N LEU A 76 -1.11 3.38 -9.13
CA LEU A 76 -2.24 4.16 -8.66
C LEU A 76 -3.08 4.75 -9.80
N THR A 77 -2.46 5.24 -10.88
CA THR A 77 -3.18 5.72 -12.07
C THR A 77 -4.02 4.61 -12.70
N ARG A 78 -3.50 3.37 -12.76
CA ARG A 78 -4.29 2.22 -13.23
C ARG A 78 -5.44 1.86 -12.30
N GLU A 79 -5.22 1.93 -10.99
CA GLU A 79 -6.31 1.69 -10.03
C GLU A 79 -7.36 2.81 -10.09
N GLN A 80 -6.99 4.07 -10.35
CA GLN A 80 -7.95 5.16 -10.54
C GLN A 80 -8.83 4.94 -11.76
N ALA A 81 -8.25 4.49 -12.88
CA ALA A 81 -9.03 4.12 -14.07
C ALA A 81 -10.02 2.99 -13.74
N ARG A 82 -9.56 1.93 -13.07
CA ARG A 82 -10.42 0.82 -12.62
C ARG A 82 -11.53 1.25 -11.67
N VAL A 83 -11.25 2.11 -10.71
CA VAL A 83 -12.28 2.62 -9.77
C VAL A 83 -13.29 3.52 -10.48
N SER A 84 -12.90 4.20 -11.57
CA SER A 84 -13.81 5.01 -12.38
C SER A 84 -14.70 4.16 -13.28
N GLU A 85 -14.26 2.95 -13.61
CA GLU A 85 -14.96 2.02 -14.52
C GLU A 85 -15.64 0.84 -13.79
N GLY A 86 -15.31 0.61 -12.51
CA GLY A 86 -15.49 -0.68 -11.86
C GLY A 86 -16.07 -0.65 -10.45
N GLU A 87 -17.37 -0.36 -10.35
CA GLU A 87 -18.28 -1.11 -9.45
C GLU A 87 -18.54 -2.54 -10.01
N ILE A 88 -17.80 -2.95 -11.05
CA ILE A 88 -17.96 -4.17 -11.84
C ILE A 88 -16.62 -4.92 -11.87
N ASP A 89 -16.20 -5.52 -10.76
CA ASP A 89 -15.23 -6.63 -10.77
C ASP A 89 -15.41 -7.46 -9.48
N ALA A 90 -16.63 -7.96 -9.32
CA ALA A 90 -16.98 -9.00 -8.34
C ALA A 90 -17.66 -10.16 -9.07
N ILE A 91 -17.05 -10.70 -10.13
CA ILE A 91 -17.42 -11.98 -10.72
C ILE A 91 -16.26 -12.51 -11.58
N VAL A 92 -15.30 -13.17 -10.92
CA VAL A 92 -14.61 -14.34 -11.48
C VAL A 92 -14.17 -15.25 -10.34
N GLU A 93 -15.09 -16.08 -9.85
CA GLU A 93 -14.85 -17.48 -9.48
C GLU A 93 -16.10 -18.29 -9.85
#